data_AF-A0A1Q7BRL2-F1
#
_entry.id   AF-A0A1Q7BRL2-F1
#
_cell.length_a   1.000
_cell.length_b   1.000
_cell.length_c   1.000
_cell.angle_alpha   90.00
_cell.angle_beta   90.00
_cell.angle_gamma   90.00
#
_symmetry.space_group_name_H-M   'P 1'
#
loop_
_entity.id
_entity.type
_entity.pdbx_description
1 polymer ?
#
loop_
_entity_poly.entity_id
_entity_poly.type
_entity_poly.pdbx_seq_one_letter_code
_entity_poly.pdbx_strand_id
1 'polypeptide(L)'
;MEAATKLGIEAVKKFFEGKKDEKDLISIGLAVGYFYNFLNVISGVIRRNQLTLYEKTGDKDGRHFARETVGVQVILPARLHVAAYERCEDEFRQTKKSFLLLEEEQGRMYGINYNLVQRGDKPGIIIVDLARPLMSVKRFYEEILHYPTHDDADAKWIKAQKSEIIAFKETLLQLQNRGYGALVNRLDFSERA
;
A
#
# COMPACT_ATOMS: atom_id res chain seq x y z
N MET A 1 -12.38 29.21 12.72
CA MET A 1 -11.25 29.09 11.79
C MET A 1 -9.92 29.17 12.56
N GLU A 2 -9.71 30.23 13.34
CA GLU A 2 -8.48 30.46 14.11
C GLU A 2 -8.13 29.36 15.14
N ALA A 3 -9.13 28.83 15.87
CA ALA A 3 -8.93 27.72 16.82
C ALA A 3 -8.50 26.41 16.13
N ALA A 4 -9.06 26.10 14.97
CA ALA A 4 -8.71 24.91 14.19
C ALA A 4 -7.29 25.05 13.60
N THR A 5 -6.93 26.25 13.11
CA THR A 5 -5.57 26.54 12.66
C THR A 5 -4.55 26.38 13.79
N LYS A 6 -4.85 26.91 14.98
CA LYS A 6 -3.97 26.77 16.16
C LYS A 6 -3.79 25.30 16.56
N LEU A 7 -4.88 24.54 16.63
CA LEU A 7 -4.85 23.09 16.88
C LEU A 7 -3.99 22.35 15.84
N GLY A 8 -4.15 22.69 14.55
CA GLY A 8 -3.35 22.11 13.48
C GLY A 8 -1.85 22.40 13.61
N ILE A 9 -1.48 23.65 13.89
CA ILE A 9 -0.08 24.04 14.10
C ILE A 9 0.52 23.34 15.32
N GLU A 10 -0.24 23.21 16.40
CA GLU A 10 0.22 22.54 17.63
C GLU A 10 0.40 21.04 17.43
N ALA A 11 -0.53 20.38 16.73
CA ALA A 11 -0.40 18.96 16.36
C ALA A 11 0.83 18.71 15.47
N VAL A 12 1.09 19.59 14.50
CA VAL A 12 2.30 19.51 13.66
C VAL A 12 3.55 19.68 14.53
N LYS A 13 3.63 20.72 15.35
CA LYS A 13 4.80 20.94 16.24
C LYS A 13 5.07 19.71 17.10
N LYS A 14 4.05 19.19 17.78
CA LYS A 14 4.16 17.98 18.60
C LYS A 14 4.66 16.77 17.81
N PHE A 15 4.20 16.59 16.58
CA PHE A 15 4.61 15.47 15.73
C PHE A 15 6.10 15.51 15.34
N PHE A 16 6.68 16.70 15.21
CA PHE A 16 8.10 16.92 14.87
C PHE A 16 9.01 17.13 16.10
N GLU A 17 8.44 17.23 17.30
CA GLU A 17 9.22 17.17 18.54
C GLU A 17 9.82 15.76 18.67
N GLY A 18 11.16 15.63 18.72
CA GLY A 18 11.89 14.35 18.65
C GLY A 18 11.62 13.32 19.76
N LYS A 19 10.58 13.53 20.58
CA LYS A 19 10.04 12.56 21.54
C LYS A 19 8.74 12.00 20.99
N LYS A 20 8.84 11.01 20.11
CA LYS A 20 7.67 10.22 19.74
C LYS A 20 7.28 9.27 20.85
N ASP A 21 6.03 9.39 21.30
CA ASP A 21 5.41 8.30 22.03
C ASP A 21 5.19 7.12 21.09
N GLU A 22 5.15 5.89 21.61
CA GLU A 22 4.85 4.67 20.83
C GLU A 22 3.49 4.74 20.08
N LYS A 23 2.67 5.75 20.38
CA LYS A 23 1.37 6.03 19.80
C LYS A 23 1.42 6.90 18.53
N ASP A 24 2.52 7.59 18.26
CA ASP A 24 2.64 8.55 17.15
C ASP A 24 3.31 7.93 15.91
N LEU A 25 2.85 6.74 15.50
CA LEU A 25 3.41 6.00 14.36
C LEU A 25 3.03 6.68 13.03
N ILE A 26 4.03 7.07 12.22
CA ILE A 26 3.75 7.76 10.94
C ILE A 26 3.06 6.83 9.94
N SER A 27 3.33 5.52 10.05
CA SER A 27 2.79 4.52 9.16
C SER A 27 1.27 4.49 9.14
N ILE A 28 0.60 4.95 10.20
CA ILE A 28 -0.87 5.06 10.22
C ILE A 28 -1.33 6.06 9.14
N GLY A 29 -0.75 7.26 9.12
CA GLY A 29 -1.07 8.28 8.12
C GLY A 29 -0.67 7.86 6.70
N LEU A 30 0.49 7.22 6.56
CA LEU A 30 0.96 6.70 5.28
C LEU A 30 0.05 5.58 4.75
N ALA A 31 -0.45 4.70 5.62
CA ALA A 31 -1.40 3.65 5.28
C ALA A 31 -2.75 4.22 4.85
N VAL A 32 -3.26 5.25 5.54
CA VAL A 32 -4.49 5.95 5.13
C VAL A 32 -4.33 6.55 3.73
N GLY A 33 -3.23 7.25 3.47
CA GLY A 33 -2.95 7.81 2.14
C GLY A 33 -2.84 6.72 1.07
N TYR A 34 -2.10 5.65 1.36
CA TYR A 34 -1.97 4.49 0.48
C TYR A 34 -3.33 3.85 0.16
N PHE A 35 -4.17 3.68 1.17
CA PHE A 35 -5.50 3.09 1.03
C PHE A 35 -6.34 3.89 0.03
N TYR A 36 -6.47 5.20 0.19
CA TYR A 36 -7.31 6.00 -0.69
C TYR A 36 -6.74 6.17 -2.10
N ASN A 37 -5.40 6.18 -2.26
CA ASN A 37 -4.75 6.37 -3.55
C ASN A 37 -4.67 5.10 -4.40
N PHE A 38 -4.65 3.92 -3.76
CA PHE A 38 -4.48 2.64 -4.45
C PHE A 38 -5.63 1.67 -4.12
N LEU A 39 -5.71 1.18 -2.88
CA LEU A 39 -6.63 0.09 -2.53
C LEU A 39 -8.11 0.44 -2.74
N ASN A 40 -8.50 1.68 -2.46
CA ASN A 40 -9.87 2.16 -2.66
C ASN A 40 -10.21 2.27 -4.16
N VAL A 41 -9.26 2.75 -4.98
CA VAL A 41 -9.41 2.81 -6.45
C VAL A 41 -9.61 1.40 -7.01
N ILE A 42 -8.72 0.47 -6.65
CA ILE A 42 -8.81 -0.93 -7.09
C ILE A 42 -10.09 -1.60 -6.58
N SER A 43 -10.49 -1.32 -5.34
CA SER A 43 -11.77 -1.80 -4.78
C SER A 43 -12.97 -1.34 -5.58
N GLY A 44 -12.98 -0.09 -6.05
CA GLY A 44 -14.05 0.46 -6.89
C GLY A 44 -14.20 -0.30 -8.20
N VAL A 45 -13.08 -0.61 -8.87
CA VAL A 45 -13.10 -1.39 -10.13
C VAL A 45 -13.56 -2.83 -9.87
N ILE A 46 -13.09 -3.48 -8.81
CA ILE A 46 -13.43 -4.87 -8.48
C ILE A 46 -14.88 -5.06 -8.04
N ARG A 47 -15.58 -4.01 -7.55
CA ARG A 47 -17.01 -4.12 -7.18
C ARG A 47 -17.89 -4.52 -8.37
N ARG A 48 -17.44 -4.25 -9.60
CA ARG A 48 -18.14 -4.57 -10.85
C ARG A 48 -18.10 -6.07 -11.11
N ASN A 49 -19.10 -6.63 -11.81
CA ASN A 49 -19.22 -8.07 -12.03
C ASN A 49 -18.00 -8.70 -12.76
N GLN A 50 -17.21 -7.87 -13.45
CA GLN A 50 -16.06 -8.29 -14.23
C GLN A 50 -14.98 -7.20 -14.20
N LEU A 51 -13.72 -7.62 -14.19
CA LEU A 51 -12.56 -6.75 -14.31
C LEU A 51 -11.99 -6.87 -15.74
N THR A 52 -11.73 -5.75 -16.40
CA THR A 52 -11.12 -5.72 -17.75
C THR A 52 -9.73 -5.11 -17.68
N LEU A 53 -8.76 -5.83 -18.24
CA LEU A 53 -7.37 -5.39 -18.40
C LEU A 53 -7.13 -4.97 -19.85
N TYR A 54 -6.46 -3.85 -20.06
CA TYR A 54 -6.10 -3.36 -21.39
C TYR A 54 -4.58 -3.37 -21.55
N GLU A 55 -4.08 -3.80 -22.71
CA GLU A 55 -2.62 -3.83 -22.95
C GLU A 55 -2.05 -2.44 -23.29
N LYS A 56 -2.88 -1.59 -23.90
CA LYS A 56 -2.51 -0.25 -24.35
C LYS A 56 -3.72 0.66 -24.45
N THR A 57 -3.48 1.97 -24.47
CA THR A 57 -4.50 2.97 -24.74
C THR A 57 -5.12 2.73 -26.13
N GLY A 58 -6.45 2.63 -26.20
CA GLY A 58 -7.19 2.39 -27.45
C GLY A 58 -7.44 0.91 -27.79
N ASP A 59 -7.02 -0.02 -26.93
CA ASP A 59 -7.49 -1.41 -26.95
C ASP A 59 -9.00 -1.45 -26.68
N LYS A 60 -9.77 -2.04 -27.60
CA LYS A 60 -11.25 -2.05 -27.55
C LYS A 60 -11.82 -3.31 -26.93
N ASP A 61 -11.09 -4.42 -27.00
CA ASP A 61 -11.62 -5.72 -26.60
C ASP A 61 -11.23 -6.03 -25.16
N GLY A 62 -9.98 -5.73 -24.77
CA GLY A 62 -9.48 -5.99 -23.42
C GLY A 62 -9.53 -7.47 -23.01
N ARG A 63 -8.85 -7.81 -21.91
CA ARG A 63 -8.89 -9.16 -21.33
C ARG A 63 -9.72 -9.14 -20.06
N HIS A 64 -10.74 -9.97 -20.03
CA HIS A 64 -11.67 -9.98 -18.91
C HIS A 64 -11.40 -11.09 -17.89
N PHE A 65 -11.62 -10.76 -16.62
CA PHE A 65 -11.52 -11.67 -15.49
C PHE A 65 -12.77 -11.58 -14.62
N ALA A 66 -13.28 -12.74 -14.21
CA ALA A 66 -14.42 -12.81 -13.32
C ALA A 66 -14.05 -12.22 -11.96
N ARG A 67 -14.96 -11.45 -11.35
CA ARG A 67 -14.69 -10.72 -10.11
C ARG A 67 -14.14 -11.61 -8.99
N GLU A 68 -14.61 -12.85 -8.89
CA GLU A 68 -14.18 -13.82 -7.87
C GLU A 68 -12.77 -14.36 -8.06
N THR A 69 -12.18 -14.22 -9.26
CA THR A 69 -10.82 -14.69 -9.55
C THR A 69 -9.76 -13.58 -9.48
N VAL A 70 -10.16 -12.38 -9.06
CA VAL A 70 -9.29 -11.22 -8.87
C VAL A 70 -8.88 -11.09 -7.41
N GLY A 71 -7.57 -11.12 -7.15
CA GLY A 71 -6.95 -10.81 -5.86
C GLY A 71 -6.11 -9.53 -5.92
N VAL A 72 -5.70 -9.05 -4.75
CA VAL A 72 -4.73 -7.95 -4.57
C VAL A 72 -3.67 -8.42 -3.59
N GLN A 73 -2.40 -8.19 -3.92
CA GLN A 73 -1.27 -8.45 -3.04
C GLN A 73 -0.46 -7.19 -2.88
N VAL A 74 -0.18 -6.82 -1.64
CA VAL A 74 0.72 -5.71 -1.30
C VAL A 74 2.02 -6.28 -0.77
N ILE A 75 3.13 -5.96 -1.43
CA ILE A 75 4.48 -6.35 -1.00
C ILE A 75 4.94 -5.38 0.08
N LEU A 76 5.31 -5.93 1.24
CA LEU A 76 5.82 -5.20 2.39
C LEU A 76 7.27 -5.63 2.69
N PRO A 77 8.17 -4.69 2.98
CA PRO A 77 9.45 -5.05 3.55
C PRO A 77 9.25 -5.54 4.99
N ALA A 78 9.90 -6.64 5.37
CA ALA A 78 9.88 -7.12 6.76
C ALA A 78 10.83 -6.33 7.67
N ARG A 79 11.73 -5.54 7.08
CA ARG A 79 12.63 -4.60 7.76
C ARG A 79 12.76 -3.31 6.98
N LEU A 80 12.95 -2.20 7.68
CA LEU A 80 13.10 -0.88 7.06
C LEU A 80 14.58 -0.61 6.72
N HIS A 81 15.11 -1.30 5.70
CA HIS A 81 16.48 -1.10 5.20
C HIS A 81 16.62 -1.47 3.71
N VAL A 82 17.71 -1.01 3.09
CA VAL A 82 17.96 -1.12 1.64
C VAL A 82 17.83 -2.55 1.11
N ALA A 83 18.43 -3.54 1.77
CA ALA A 83 18.39 -4.91 1.25
C ALA A 83 16.98 -5.52 1.21
N ALA A 84 16.10 -5.20 2.18
CA ALA A 84 14.71 -5.64 2.17
C ALA A 84 13.93 -4.91 1.06
N TYR A 85 14.27 -3.64 0.82
CA TYR A 85 13.68 -2.84 -0.25
C TYR A 85 14.00 -3.39 -1.63
N GLU A 86 15.26 -3.73 -1.88
CA GLU A 86 15.70 -4.35 -3.14
C GLU A 86 14.97 -5.66 -3.41
N ARG A 87 14.82 -6.52 -2.40
CA ARG A 87 14.07 -7.78 -2.54
C ARG A 87 12.60 -7.57 -2.87
N CYS A 88 11.96 -6.56 -2.27
CA CYS A 88 10.59 -6.19 -2.61
C CYS A 88 10.48 -5.69 -4.06
N GLU A 89 11.44 -4.85 -4.50
CA GLU A 89 11.49 -4.35 -5.88
C GLU A 89 11.76 -5.47 -6.90
N ASP A 90 12.63 -6.43 -6.57
CA ASP A 90 12.95 -7.55 -7.45
C ASP A 90 11.75 -8.48 -7.66
N GLU A 91 10.96 -8.73 -6.63
CA GLU A 91 9.67 -9.43 -6.78
C GLU A 91 8.69 -8.60 -7.62
N PHE A 92 8.56 -7.31 -7.32
CA PHE A 92 7.66 -6.42 -8.03
C PHE A 92 8.00 -6.31 -9.53
N ARG A 93 9.28 -6.31 -9.91
CA ARG A 93 9.74 -6.25 -11.31
C ARG A 93 9.35 -7.47 -12.15
N GLN A 94 9.06 -8.61 -11.52
CA GLN A 94 8.67 -9.84 -12.23
C GLN A 94 7.21 -9.82 -12.71
N THR A 95 6.43 -8.83 -12.26
CA THR A 95 5.02 -8.70 -12.60
C THR A 95 4.80 -8.23 -14.04
N LYS A 96 3.62 -8.54 -14.57
CA LYS A 96 3.16 -7.99 -15.85
C LYS A 96 2.52 -6.63 -15.63
N LYS A 97 2.62 -5.74 -16.63
CA LYS A 97 1.97 -4.42 -16.63
C LYS A 97 0.72 -4.43 -17.47
N SER A 98 -0.31 -3.73 -17.03
CA SER A 98 -1.54 -3.50 -17.78
C SER A 98 -2.26 -2.26 -17.23
N PHE A 99 -3.42 -1.95 -17.80
CA PHE A 99 -4.22 -0.80 -17.42
C PHE A 99 -5.64 -1.23 -17.06
N LEU A 100 -6.21 -0.55 -16.08
CA LEU A 100 -7.63 -0.58 -15.73
C LEU A 100 -8.30 0.69 -16.24
N LEU A 101 -9.55 0.59 -16.67
CA LEU A 101 -10.37 1.76 -16.99
C LEU A 101 -11.13 2.23 -15.75
N LEU A 102 -10.90 3.49 -15.35
CA LEU A 102 -11.65 4.15 -14.28
C LEU A 102 -12.80 4.94 -14.90
N GLU A 103 -13.96 4.29 -15.08
CA GLU A 103 -15.13 4.95 -15.70
C GLU A 103 -15.62 6.15 -14.87
N GLU A 104 -15.47 6.12 -13.54
CA GLU A 104 -15.84 7.23 -12.66
C GLU A 104 -14.92 8.45 -12.83
N GLU A 105 -13.73 8.27 -13.40
CA GLU A 105 -12.76 9.33 -13.74
C GLU A 105 -12.73 9.63 -15.24
N GLN A 106 -13.91 9.69 -15.89
CA GLN A 106 -14.04 10.03 -17.31
C GLN A 106 -13.24 9.10 -18.25
N GLY A 107 -13.10 7.83 -17.88
CA GLY A 107 -12.37 6.85 -18.69
C GLY A 107 -10.85 6.96 -18.59
N ARG A 108 -10.32 7.50 -17.49
CA ARG A 108 -8.88 7.50 -17.21
C ARG A 108 -8.35 6.07 -17.10
N MET A 109 -7.18 5.83 -17.69
CA MET A 109 -6.46 4.57 -17.56
C MET A 109 -5.58 4.60 -16.30
N TYR A 110 -5.70 3.57 -15.46
CA TYR A 110 -4.90 3.38 -14.25
C TYR A 110 -3.94 2.21 -14.44
N GLY A 111 -2.64 2.48 -14.42
CA GLY A 111 -1.61 1.47 -14.59
C GLY A 111 -1.55 0.54 -13.39
N ILE A 112 -1.50 -0.77 -13.63
CA ILE A 112 -1.35 -1.79 -12.60
C ILE A 112 -0.27 -2.79 -12.96
N ASN A 113 0.24 -3.44 -11.91
CA ASN A 113 1.10 -4.61 -12.03
C ASN A 113 0.29 -5.83 -11.58
N TYR A 114 0.47 -6.98 -12.24
CA TYR A 114 -0.30 -8.17 -11.92
C TYR A 114 0.44 -9.47 -12.29
N ASN A 115 0.02 -10.54 -11.63
CA ASN A 115 0.39 -11.91 -11.97
C ASN A 115 -0.84 -12.69 -12.42
N LEU A 116 -0.69 -13.52 -13.44
CA LEU A 116 -1.73 -14.48 -13.84
C LEU A 116 -1.75 -15.62 -12.84
N VAL A 117 -2.96 -16.03 -12.44
CA VAL A 117 -3.16 -17.19 -11.58
C VAL A 117 -4.28 -18.06 -12.11
N GLN A 118 -4.29 -19.32 -11.69
CA GLN A 118 -5.39 -20.24 -11.98
C GLN A 118 -6.17 -20.47 -10.67
N ARG A 119 -7.50 -20.31 -10.71
CA ARG A 119 -8.40 -20.51 -9.55
C ARG A 119 -9.44 -21.56 -9.91
N GLY A 120 -9.14 -22.82 -9.63
CA GLY A 120 -9.88 -23.96 -10.19
C GLY A 120 -9.74 -23.97 -11.71
N ASP A 121 -10.85 -24.06 -12.44
CA ASP A 121 -10.84 -24.07 -13.91
C ASP A 121 -10.87 -22.67 -14.53
N LYS A 122 -10.92 -21.61 -13.72
CA LYS A 122 -11.01 -20.23 -14.19
C LYS A 122 -9.67 -19.49 -14.15
N PRO A 123 -9.29 -18.76 -15.21
CA PRO A 123 -8.18 -17.84 -15.16
C PRO A 123 -8.50 -16.67 -14.21
N GLY A 124 -7.49 -16.22 -13.49
CA GLY A 124 -7.56 -15.11 -12.55
C GLY A 124 -6.32 -14.25 -12.59
N ILE A 125 -6.35 -13.20 -11.78
CA ILE A 125 -5.18 -12.32 -11.59
C ILE A 125 -4.99 -12.01 -10.11
N ILE A 126 -3.75 -11.70 -9.75
CA ILE A 126 -3.42 -11.01 -8.52
C ILE A 126 -2.83 -9.66 -8.95
N ILE A 127 -3.51 -8.56 -8.63
CA ILE A 127 -2.96 -7.21 -8.78
C ILE A 127 -1.92 -7.03 -7.69
N VAL A 128 -0.70 -6.70 -8.06
CA VAL A 128 0.44 -6.59 -7.16
C VAL A 128 0.85 -5.13 -7.05
N ASP A 129 1.11 -4.67 -5.83
CA ASP A 129 1.67 -3.35 -5.61
C ASP A 129 2.71 -3.36 -4.49
N LEU A 130 3.63 -2.40 -4.55
CA LEU A 130 4.69 -2.25 -3.56
C LEU A 130 4.33 -1.11 -2.60
N ALA A 131 4.34 -1.36 -1.30
CA ALA A 131 4.08 -0.35 -0.27
C ALA A 131 5.24 0.65 -0.12
N ARG A 132 5.54 1.40 -1.18
CA ARG A 132 6.57 2.46 -1.23
C ARG A 132 6.44 3.48 -0.09
N PRO A 133 5.23 3.87 0.38
CA PRO A 133 5.11 4.74 1.54
C PRO A 133 5.74 4.14 2.81
N LEU A 134 5.64 2.83 3.03
CA LEU A 134 6.27 2.19 4.20
C LEU A 134 7.81 2.26 4.11
N MET A 135 8.37 2.20 2.90
CA MET A 135 9.82 2.23 2.67
C MET A 135 10.43 3.62 2.95
N SER A 136 9.63 4.69 2.95
CA SER A 136 10.08 6.04 3.30
C SER A 136 10.16 6.28 4.81
N VAL A 137 9.63 5.36 5.64
CA VAL A 137 9.58 5.54 7.09
C VAL A 137 10.97 5.69 7.69
N LYS A 138 11.95 4.88 7.27
CA LYS A 138 13.33 5.01 7.74
C LYS A 138 13.87 6.44 7.56
N ARG A 139 13.68 7.00 6.36
CA ARG A 139 14.12 8.36 6.02
C ARG A 139 13.46 9.41 6.89
N PHE A 140 12.19 9.23 7.25
CA PHE A 140 11.55 10.13 8.21
C PHE A 140 12.25 10.09 9.59
N TYR A 141 12.55 8.91 10.11
CA TYR A 141 13.27 8.80 11.38
C TYR A 141 14.68 9.41 11.30
N GLU A 142 15.42 9.14 10.24
CA GLU A 142 16.80 9.63 10.08
C GLU A 142 16.88 11.14 9.75
N GLU A 143 16.14 11.59 8.74
CA GLU A 143 16.29 12.94 8.17
C GLU A 143 15.48 13.99 8.92
N ILE A 144 14.33 13.61 9.48
CA ILE A 144 13.38 14.54 10.11
C ILE A 144 13.50 14.50 11.62
N LEU A 145 13.50 13.31 12.22
CA LEU A 145 13.59 13.16 13.68
C LEU A 145 15.03 13.08 14.18
N HIS A 146 16.01 13.00 13.28
CA HIS A 146 17.43 12.81 13.61
C HIS A 146 17.67 11.59 14.53
N TYR A 147 16.84 10.55 14.38
CA TYR A 147 16.94 9.31 15.13
C TYR A 147 18.01 8.40 14.49
N PRO A 148 19.00 7.92 15.25
CA PRO A 148 20.05 7.05 14.71
C PRO A 148 19.48 5.65 14.41
N THR A 149 19.55 5.22 13.14
CA THR A 149 19.07 3.89 12.72
C THR A 149 20.15 3.02 12.09
N HIS A 150 21.42 3.40 12.27
CA HIS A 150 22.57 2.76 11.61
C HIS A 150 22.99 1.43 12.23
N ASP A 151 22.58 1.15 13.47
CA ASP A 151 22.81 -0.13 14.13
C ASP A 151 21.58 -1.04 13.96
N ASP A 152 21.70 -2.03 13.08
CA ASP A 152 20.65 -3.02 12.82
C ASP A 152 20.41 -3.99 14.00
N ALA A 153 21.26 -3.95 15.03
CA ALA A 153 21.09 -4.66 16.30
C ALA A 153 20.50 -3.79 17.43
N ASP A 154 20.30 -2.49 17.21
CA ASP A 154 19.69 -1.61 18.22
C ASP A 154 18.24 -2.06 18.50
N ALA A 155 18.03 -2.58 19.71
CA ALA A 155 16.73 -3.06 20.16
C ALA A 155 15.63 -1.99 20.07
N LYS A 156 15.97 -0.70 20.27
CA LYS A 156 14.99 0.38 20.17
C LYS A 156 14.57 0.60 18.71
N TRP A 157 15.52 0.65 17.79
CA TRP A 157 15.22 0.76 16.37
C TRP A 157 14.49 -0.48 15.82
N ILE A 158 14.91 -1.69 16.21
CA ILE A 158 14.22 -2.94 15.85
C ILE A 158 12.76 -2.90 16.30
N LYS A 159 12.49 -2.43 17.53
CA LYS A 159 11.14 -2.27 18.04
C LYS A 159 10.37 -1.23 17.23
N ALA A 160 10.96 -0.05 16.99
CA ALA A 160 10.32 1.04 16.27
C ALA A 160 9.93 0.65 14.83
N GLN A 161 10.87 0.09 14.05
CA GLN A 161 10.59 -0.32 12.67
C GLN A 161 9.50 -1.40 12.61
N LYS A 162 9.52 -2.37 13.55
CA LYS A 162 8.52 -3.43 13.61
C LYS A 162 7.14 -2.85 13.94
N SER A 163 7.06 -1.92 14.89
CA SER A 163 5.82 -1.21 15.21
C SER A 163 5.29 -0.43 14.02
N GLU A 164 6.13 0.26 13.25
CA GLU A 164 5.71 1.00 12.05
C GLU A 164 5.20 0.06 10.94
N ILE A 165 5.86 -1.08 10.70
CA ILE A 165 5.40 -2.09 9.72
C ILE A 165 4.04 -2.69 10.14
N ILE A 166 3.92 -3.08 11.41
CA ILE A 166 2.66 -3.62 11.96
C ILE A 166 1.55 -2.58 11.87
N ALA A 167 1.81 -1.34 12.30
CA ALA A 167 0.82 -0.28 12.26
C ALA A 167 0.36 0.02 10.83
N PHE A 168 1.26 -0.01 9.84
CA PHE A 168 0.89 0.13 8.43
C PHE A 168 -0.09 -0.97 8.02
N LYS A 169 0.29 -2.23 8.21
CA LYS A 169 -0.50 -3.41 7.85
C LYS A 169 -1.86 -3.44 8.54
N GLU A 170 -1.87 -3.28 9.87
CA GLU A 170 -3.09 -3.29 10.68
C GLU A 170 -4.02 -2.13 10.33
N THR A 171 -3.49 -0.95 10.01
CA THR A 171 -4.31 0.18 9.55
C THR A 171 -5.02 -0.17 8.24
N LEU A 172 -4.32 -0.77 7.26
CA LEU A 172 -4.94 -1.21 6.01
C LEU A 172 -6.02 -2.28 6.24
N LEU A 173 -5.76 -3.27 7.09
CA LEU A 173 -6.73 -4.30 7.47
C LEU A 173 -7.97 -3.71 8.14
N GLN A 174 -7.80 -2.74 9.06
CA GLN A 174 -8.91 -2.08 9.72
C GLN A 174 -9.73 -1.22 8.75
N LEU A 175 -9.09 -0.47 7.86
CA LEU A 175 -9.76 0.33 6.83
C LEU A 175 -10.58 -0.56 5.89
N GLN A 176 -10.04 -1.72 5.52
CA GLN A 176 -10.76 -2.74 4.75
C GLN A 176 -11.98 -3.28 5.51
N ASN A 177 -11.81 -3.67 6.78
CA ASN A 177 -12.87 -4.25 7.62
C ASN A 177 -14.02 -3.28 7.90
N ARG A 178 -13.76 -1.96 7.92
CA ARG A 178 -14.78 -0.92 8.13
C ARG A 178 -15.68 -0.64 6.92
N GLY A 179 -15.61 -1.46 5.87
CA GLY A 179 -16.58 -1.45 4.77
C GLY A 179 -16.15 -0.71 3.50
N TYR A 180 -14.87 -0.32 3.39
CA TYR A 180 -14.37 0.43 2.24
C TYR A 180 -13.81 -0.42 1.08
N GLY A 181 -14.28 -1.67 0.85
CA GLY A 181 -13.88 -2.35 -0.40
C GLY A 181 -14.34 -3.79 -0.61
N ALA A 182 -14.58 -4.15 -1.87
CA ALA A 182 -14.80 -5.51 -2.37
C ALA A 182 -13.58 -6.44 -2.24
N LEU A 183 -12.61 -6.06 -1.40
CA LEU A 183 -11.35 -6.75 -1.18
C LEU A 183 -11.36 -7.67 0.03
N VAL A 184 -12.44 -7.74 0.81
CA VAL A 184 -12.58 -8.69 1.92
C VAL A 184 -12.26 -10.11 1.40
N ASN A 185 -11.28 -10.78 2.02
CA ASN A 185 -10.70 -12.07 1.61
C ASN A 185 -9.95 -12.10 0.26
N ARG A 186 -9.60 -10.93 -0.30
CA ARG A 186 -8.87 -10.79 -1.56
C ARG A 186 -7.58 -10.01 -1.45
N LEU A 187 -7.37 -9.31 -0.33
CA LEU A 187 -6.12 -8.62 -0.01
C LEU A 187 -5.19 -9.58 0.73
N ASP A 188 -3.98 -9.72 0.21
CA ASP A 188 -2.88 -10.48 0.81
C ASP A 188 -1.65 -9.58 1.00
N PHE A 189 -0.79 -9.93 1.96
CA PHE A 189 0.46 -9.22 2.24
C PHE A 189 1.64 -10.18 2.08
N SER A 190 2.55 -9.85 1.15
CA SER A 190 3.80 -10.59 0.97
C SER A 190 4.92 -9.87 1.72
N GLU A 191 5.43 -10.49 2.79
CA GLU A 191 6.53 -9.94 3.60
C GLU A 191 7.89 -10.45 3.11
N ARG A 192 8.85 -9.54 2.90
CA ARG A 192 10.21 -9.88 2.49
C ARG A 192 11.25 -9.46 3.54
N ALA A 193 11.80 -10.47 4.22
CA ALA A 193 12.97 -10.39 5.11
C ALA A 193 14.12 -9.69 4.41
#